data_AF-A0A7Y0PM30-F1
#
_entry.id   AF-A0A7Y0PM30-F1
#
_cell.length_a   1.000
_cell.length_b   1.000
_cell.length_c   1.000
_cell.angle_alpha   90.00
_cell.angle_beta   90.00
_cell.angle_gamma   90.00
#
_symmetry.space_group_name_H-M   'P 1'
#
loop_
_entity.id
_entity.type
_entity.pdbx_description
1 polymer ?
#
loop_
_entity_poly.entity_id
_entity_poly.type
_entity_poly.pdbx_seq_one_letter_code
_entity_poly.pdbx_strand_id
1 'polypeptide(L)'
;MKAITIRQPWANLITFGEKEFETSSWQTKHCGALAIHAGKQIDKAAFDEVTIIASLLRYGIKSHEKLPTGAIIATVDLIECHKVKVDY
;
A
#
# COMPACT_ATOMS: atom_id res chain seq x y z
N MET A 1 18.36 -4.34 1.40
CA MET A 1 17.02 -4.19 0.81
C MET A 1 16.40 -2.90 1.33
N LYS A 2 15.80 -2.06 0.47
CA LYS A 2 15.07 -0.86 0.92
C LYS A 2 13.65 -1.24 1.35
N ALA A 3 13.02 -0.41 2.16
CA ALA A 3 11.63 -0.56 2.57
C ALA A 3 10.88 0.76 2.42
N ILE A 4 9.58 0.68 2.13
CA ILE A 4 8.65 1.81 2.20
C ILE A 4 7.57 1.52 3.23
N THR A 5 7.25 2.52 4.06
CA THR A 5 6.16 2.41 5.04
C THR A 5 4.88 2.95 4.45
N ILE A 6 3.86 2.11 4.38
CA ILE A 6 2.55 2.41 3.82
C ILE A 6 1.50 2.24 4.92
N ARG A 7 0.54 3.17 5.01
CA ARG A 7 -0.58 3.06 5.96
C ARG A 7 -1.54 1.96 5.50
N GLN A 8 -2.16 1.28 6.45
CA GLN A 8 -3.27 0.39 6.11
C GLN A 8 -4.51 1.20 5.72
N PRO A 9 -5.42 0.69 4.86
CA PRO A 9 -5.40 -0.63 4.21
C PRO A 9 -4.52 -0.72 2.96
N TRP A 10 -3.93 0.41 2.52
CA TRP A 10 -3.20 0.51 1.25
C TRP A 10 -2.03 -0.47 1.13
N ALA A 11 -1.33 -0.73 2.25
CA ALA A 11 -0.23 -1.70 2.27
C ALA A 11 -0.72 -3.10 1.84
N ASN A 12 -1.85 -3.57 2.38
CA ASN A 12 -2.43 -4.86 2.00
C ASN A 12 -2.91 -4.88 0.55
N LEU A 13 -3.49 -3.79 0.06
CA LEU A 13 -3.91 -3.71 -1.35
C LEU A 13 -2.72 -3.85 -2.31
N ILE A 14 -1.55 -3.31 -1.97
CA ILE A 14 -0.32 -3.54 -2.73
C ILE A 14 0.05 -5.04 -2.69
N THR A 15 0.00 -5.67 -1.51
CA THR A 15 0.33 -7.11 -1.40
C THR A 15 -0.61 -8.03 -2.18
N PHE A 16 -1.85 -7.59 -2.38
CA PHE A 16 -2.87 -8.31 -3.13
C PHE A 16 -2.83 -8.02 -4.64
N GLY A 17 -1.99 -7.07 -5.09
CA GLY A 17 -1.98 -6.60 -6.48
C GLY A 17 -3.19 -5.74 -6.85
N GLU A 18 -3.99 -5.31 -5.86
CA GLU A 18 -5.18 -4.47 -6.05
C GLU A 18 -4.81 -2.98 -6.18
N LYS A 19 -3.60 -2.62 -5.70
CA LYS A 19 -3.00 -1.30 -5.85
C LYS A 19 -1.58 -1.45 -6.40
N GLU A 20 -1.42 -1.13 -7.68
CA GLU A 20 -0.11 -1.21 -8.36
C GLU A 20 0.70 0.08 -8.25
N PHE A 21 0.02 1.23 -8.07
CA PHE A 21 0.66 2.55 -8.02
C PHE A 21 0.63 3.13 -6.62
N GLU A 22 1.78 3.52 -6.09
CA GLU A 22 1.92 4.26 -4.83
C GLU A 22 2.23 5.73 -5.11
N THR A 23 1.49 6.64 -4.47
CA THR A 23 1.68 8.10 -4.61
C THR A 23 2.35 8.65 -3.36
N SER A 24 3.40 9.46 -3.55
CA SER A 24 4.17 10.03 -2.44
C SER A 24 4.60 11.46 -2.70
N SER A 25 4.90 12.19 -1.62
CA SER A 25 5.38 13.57 -1.67
C SER A 25 6.87 13.69 -2.03
N TRP A 26 7.59 12.57 -2.05
CA TRP A 26 9.01 12.51 -2.38
C TRP A 26 9.26 11.49 -3.50
N GLN A 27 10.34 11.72 -4.25
CA GLN A 27 10.75 10.86 -5.35
C GLN A 27 11.92 9.97 -4.91
N THR A 28 11.98 8.75 -5.45
CA THR A 28 13.13 7.85 -5.30
C THR A 28 13.77 7.56 -6.64
N LYS A 29 15.09 7.35 -6.63
CA LYS A 29 15.84 6.81 -7.80
C LYS A 29 16.01 5.29 -7.74
N HIS A 30 15.54 4.66 -6.67
CA HIS A 30 15.64 3.21 -6.50
C HIS A 30 14.58 2.51 -7.36
N CYS A 31 15.02 1.54 -8.16
CA CYS A 31 14.17 0.57 -8.82
C CYS A 31 14.67 -0.84 -8.50
N GLY A 32 13.76 -1.81 -8.46
CA GLY A 32 13.99 -3.19 -8.02
C GLY A 32 13.44 -3.47 -6.62
N ALA A 33 13.89 -4.57 -6.01
CA ALA A 33 13.34 -5.12 -4.78
C ALA A 33 13.13 -4.08 -3.66
N LEU A 34 11.90 -4.03 -3.14
CA LEU A 34 11.41 -3.12 -2.13
C LEU A 34 10.51 -3.87 -1.14
N ALA A 35 10.80 -3.74 0.15
CA ALA A 35 9.93 -4.29 1.20
C ALA A 35 8.76 -3.35 1.49
N ILE A 36 7.55 -3.91 1.60
CA ILE A 36 6.35 -3.18 2.03
C ILE A 36 6.21 -3.34 3.54
N HIS A 37 6.43 -2.25 4.27
CA HIS A 37 6.17 -2.15 5.70
C HIS A 37 4.77 -1.60 5.92
N ALA A 38 3.90 -2.37 6.58
CA ALA A 38 2.63 -1.87 7.08
C ALA A 38 2.89 -0.98 8.29
N GLY A 39 2.63 0.32 8.16
CA GLY A 39 2.78 1.28 9.26
C GLY A 39 1.88 0.94 10.46
N LYS A 40 2.12 1.60 11.60
CA LYS A 40 1.32 1.42 12.81
C LYS A 40 -0.08 2.04 12.75
N GLN A 41 -0.32 2.92 11.77
CA GLN A 41 -1.58 3.65 11.63
C GLN A 41 -2.44 3.05 10.51
N ILE A 42 -3.74 3.01 10.78
CA ILE A 42 -4.77 2.60 9.83
C ILE A 42 -5.54 3.85 9.39
N ASP A 43 -5.71 4.01 8.09
CA ASP A 43 -6.65 4.93 7.47
C ASP A 43 -8.04 4.28 7.45
N LYS A 44 -8.83 4.57 8.48
CA LYS A 44 -10.17 3.99 8.65
C LYS A 44 -11.15 4.47 7.58
N ALA A 45 -11.04 5.72 7.16
CA ALA A 45 -11.88 6.25 6.09
C ALA A 45 -11.65 5.48 4.78
N ALA A 46 -10.39 5.24 4.41
CA ALA A 46 -10.07 4.41 3.26
C ALA A 46 -10.52 2.94 3.43
N PHE A 47 -10.49 2.38 4.64
CA PHE A 47 -11.00 1.03 4.90
C PHE A 47 -12.51 0.93 4.66
N ASP A 48 -13.28 1.95 5.04
CA ASP A 48 -14.74 1.97 4.92
C ASP A 48 -15.24 2.25 3.49
N GLU A 49 -14.34 2.61 2.56
CA GLU A 49 -14.68 2.76 1.14
C GLU A 49 -15.12 1.42 0.54
N VAL A 50 -16.26 1.44 -0.18
CA VAL A 50 -16.95 0.23 -0.66
C VAL A 50 -16.06 -0.67 -1.51
N THR A 51 -15.24 -0.09 -2.38
CA THR A 51 -14.32 -0.85 -3.25
C THR A 51 -13.18 -1.48 -2.47
N ILE A 52 -12.69 -0.78 -1.45
CA ILE A 52 -11.58 -1.21 -0.61
C ILE A 52 -12.04 -2.35 0.31
N ILE A 53 -13.15 -2.18 1.02
CA ILE A 53 -13.70 -3.25 1.87
C ILE A 53 -14.06 -4.49 1.07
N ALA A 54 -14.64 -4.33 -0.12
CA ALA A 54 -14.94 -5.46 -1.01
C ALA A 54 -13.67 -6.22 -1.44
N SER A 55 -12.57 -5.49 -1.70
CA SER A 55 -11.27 -6.08 -1.99
C SER A 55 -10.73 -6.86 -0.80
N LEU A 56 -10.69 -6.24 0.38
CA LEU A 56 -10.20 -6.86 1.62
C LEU A 56 -11.00 -8.11 2.02
N LEU A 57 -12.31 -8.10 1.81
CA LEU A 57 -13.19 -9.25 2.09
C LEU A 57 -12.88 -10.47 1.22
N ARG A 58 -12.46 -10.29 -0.05
CA ARG A 58 -12.02 -11.41 -0.91
C ARG A 58 -10.81 -12.15 -0.34
N TYR A 59 -10.00 -11.45 0.45
CA TYR A 59 -8.83 -11.99 1.15
C TYR A 59 -9.12 -12.33 2.63
N GLY A 60 -10.38 -12.34 3.04
CA GLY A 60 -10.80 -12.74 4.39
C GLY A 60 -10.60 -11.70 5.49
N ILE A 61 -10.26 -10.46 5.14
CA ILE A 61 -10.10 -9.36 6.10
C ILE A 61 -11.46 -8.68 6.30
N LYS A 62 -12.09 -8.97 7.44
CA LYS A 62 -13.45 -8.52 7.76
C LYS A 62 -13.51 -7.27 8.64
N SER A 63 -12.38 -6.86 9.22
CA SER A 63 -12.32 -5.71 10.11
C SER A 63 -10.91 -5.12 10.11
N HIS A 64 -10.77 -3.85 10.46
CA HIS A 64 -9.49 -3.16 10.42
C HIS A 64 -8.48 -3.72 11.44
N GLU A 65 -8.92 -4.34 12.55
CA GLU A 65 -8.04 -4.98 13.54
C GLU A 65 -7.33 -6.23 13.00
N LYS A 66 -7.82 -6.79 11.89
CA LYS A 66 -7.18 -7.92 11.21
C LYS A 66 -6.07 -7.49 10.25
N LEU A 67 -5.92 -6.19 9.99
CA LEU A 67 -4.84 -5.69 9.17
C LEU A 67 -3.52 -5.75 9.97
N PRO A 68 -2.45 -6.37 9.42
CA PRO A 68 -1.15 -6.35 10.06
C PRO A 68 -0.61 -4.93 10.15
N THR A 69 0.06 -4.60 11.24
CA THR A 69 0.70 -3.29 11.45
C THR A 69 2.07 -3.46 12.10
N GLY A 70 2.99 -2.54 11.84
CA GLY A 70 4.35 -2.58 12.38
C GLY A 70 5.21 -3.74 11.88
N ALA A 71 4.91 -4.28 10.68
CA ALA A 71 5.57 -5.44 10.13
C ALA A 71 5.84 -5.30 8.63
N ILE A 72 6.89 -5.96 8.14
CA ILE A 72 7.06 -6.20 6.71
C ILE A 72 6.08 -7.29 6.30
N ILE A 73 5.23 -6.99 5.31
CA ILE A 73 4.14 -7.88 4.89
C ILE A 73 4.31 -8.40 3.46
N ALA A 74 5.20 -7.80 2.67
CA ALA A 74 5.55 -8.27 1.34
C ALA A 74 6.89 -7.71 0.87
N THR A 75 7.40 -8.29 -0.22
CA THR A 75 8.44 -7.72 -1.07
C THR A 75 7.87 -7.57 -2.47
N VAL A 76 8.13 -6.43 -3.11
CA VAL A 76 7.69 -6.11 -4.48
C VAL A 76 8.87 -5.57 -5.28
N ASP A 77 8.73 -5.49 -6.60
CA ASP A 77 9.68 -4.79 -7.46
C ASP A 77 9.16 -3.38 -7.80
N LEU A 78 9.89 -2.36 -7.38
CA LEU A 78 9.60 -0.98 -7.77
C LEU A 78 10.14 -0.74 -9.18
N ILE A 79 9.24 -0.55 -10.16
CA ILE A 79 9.63 -0.47 -11.57
C ILE A 79 10.05 0.94 -11.97
N GLU A 80 9.21 1.94 -11.69
CA GLU A 80 9.47 3.35 -12.01
C GLU A 80 8.90 4.30 -10.95
N CYS A 81 9.38 5.55 -10.95
CA CYS A 81 8.89 6.61 -10.08
C CYS A 81 8.74 7.91 -10.87
N HIS A 82 7.50 8.25 -11.20
CA HIS A 82 7.14 9.39 -12.05
C HIS A 82 6.58 10.55 -11.24
N LYS A 83 6.93 11.78 -11.62
CA LYS A 83 6.31 12.97 -11.05
C LYS A 83 4.89 13.12 -11.62
N VAL A 84 3.88 13.19 -10.75
CA VAL A 84 2.50 13.50 -11.16
C VAL A 84 2.48 14.89 -11.80
N LYS A 85 1.93 14.98 -13.00
CA LYS A 85 1.73 16.23 -13.75
C LYS A 85 0.24 16.52 -13.83
N VAL A 86 -0.12 17.80 -13.89
CA VAL A 86 -1.48 18.24 -14.21
C VAL A 86 -1.44 18.68 -15.67
N ASP A 87 -2.32 18.12 -16.49
CA ASP A 87 -2.52 18.60 -17.86
C ASP A 87 -3.43 19.83 -17.80
N TYR A 88 -3.00 20.91 -18.45
CA TYR A 88 -3.73 22.18 -18.56
C TYR A 88 -4.34 22.34 -19.95
#